data_AF-A0AAU6P892-F1
#
_entry.id   AF-A0AAU6P892-F1
#
_cell.length_a   1.000
_cell.length_b   1.000
_cell.length_c   1.000
_cell.angle_alpha   90.00
_cell.angle_beta   90.00
_cell.angle_gamma   90.00
#
_symmetry.space_group_name_H-M   'P 1'
#
loop_
_entity.id
_entity.type
_entity.pdbx_description
1 polymer ?
#
loop_
_entity_poly.entity_id
_entity_poly.type
_entity_poly.pdbx_seq_one_letter_code
_entity_poly.pdbx_strand_id
1 'polypeptide(L)'
;MMRLLSVVLLLFLMLSCGTTHKVIMDNHEVYEVKGSKIFKDGTEVTETLKKDRKNAILDTLEERLEAEEALAEQQEALEKAQKEAEEQQKEIEKELKEKEDAREAFFDAKEKLKDQKNKYERLHKNGKLSPNDEEKWAKKLKKLAEDVAEAKENLNKL
;
A
#
# COMPACT_ATOMS: atom_id res chain seq x y z
N MET A 1 0.83 40.19 23.64
CA MET A 1 1.45 39.07 22.87
C MET A 1 2.66 38.48 23.57
N MET A 2 3.67 39.26 23.98
CA MET A 2 4.90 38.72 24.61
C MET A 2 4.65 37.89 25.90
N ARG A 3 3.70 38.31 26.75
CA ARG A 3 3.30 37.55 27.96
C ARG A 3 2.53 36.26 27.66
N LEU A 4 1.77 36.20 26.56
CA LEU A 4 1.05 34.99 26.15
C LEU A 4 2.02 33.96 25.53
N LEU A 5 2.99 34.46 24.75
CA LEU A 5 4.06 33.65 24.14
C LEU A 5 4.96 33.01 25.21
N SER A 6 5.29 33.76 26.28
CA SER A 6 6.06 33.22 27.41
C SER A 6 5.31 32.15 28.20
N VAL A 7 3.98 32.23 28.32
CA VAL A 7 3.18 31.21 29.02
C VAL A 7 3.07 29.93 28.18
N VAL A 8 2.96 30.04 26.85
CA VAL A 8 2.96 28.88 25.94
C VAL A 8 4.34 28.20 25.89
N LEU A 9 5.44 28.95 25.93
CA LEU A 9 6.80 28.41 25.99
C LEU A 9 7.08 27.68 27.31
N LEU A 10 6.58 28.20 28.44
CA LEU A 10 6.66 27.55 29.76
C LEU A 10 5.82 26.25 29.84
N LEU A 11 4.67 26.20 29.14
CA LEU A 11 3.86 24.99 29.04
C LEU A 11 4.57 23.87 28.26
N PHE A 12 5.33 24.23 27.22
CA PHE A 12 6.10 23.29 26.39
C PHE A 12 7.31 22.70 27.15
N LEU A 13 7.91 23.46 28.07
CA LEU A 13 9.03 23.02 28.93
C LEU A 13 8.61 21.98 29.98
N MET A 14 7.35 21.97 30.42
CA MET A 14 6.82 21.01 31.39
C MET A 14 6.45 19.65 30.77
N LEU A 15 6.50 19.53 29.44
CA LEU A 15 6.27 18.29 28.69
C LEU A 15 7.57 17.50 28.42
N SER A 16 8.71 17.95 28.97
CA SER A 16 9.96 17.19 29.02
C SER A 16 9.82 15.98 29.97
N CYS A 17 8.98 15.03 29.58
CA CYS A 17 8.79 13.77 30.28
C CYS A 17 10.05 12.93 30.09
N GLY A 18 10.91 12.86 31.11
CA GLY A 18 12.04 11.93 31.11
C GLY A 18 11.54 10.51 30.97
N THR A 19 12.08 9.75 30.02
CA THR A 19 11.73 8.35 29.81
C THR A 19 12.04 7.57 31.08
N THR A 20 11.00 6.92 31.62
CA THR A 20 11.09 6.07 32.80
C THR A 20 10.87 4.64 32.35
N HIS A 21 11.83 3.77 32.62
CA HIS A 21 11.71 2.35 32.27
C HIS A 21 11.49 1.52 33.51
N LYS A 22 10.53 0.58 33.45
CA LYS A 22 10.36 -0.43 34.49
C LYS A 22 11.20 -1.64 34.14
N VAL A 23 11.94 -2.18 35.11
CA VAL A 23 12.77 -3.38 34.95
C VAL A 23 12.26 -4.41 35.95
N ILE A 24 11.88 -5.58 35.45
CA ILE A 24 11.39 -6.70 36.26
C ILE A 24 12.53 -7.73 36.33
N MET A 25 13.00 -8.01 37.52
CA MET A 25 14.09 -8.96 37.76
C MET A 25 13.52 -10.36 38.08
N ASP A 26 14.32 -11.41 37.88
CA ASP A 26 13.91 -12.82 38.12
C ASP A 26 13.44 -13.08 39.56
N ASN A 27 13.93 -12.30 40.52
CA ASN A 27 13.50 -12.37 41.91
C ASN A 27 12.17 -11.63 42.17
N HIS A 28 11.42 -11.29 41.12
CA HIS A 28 10.14 -10.57 41.15
C HIS A 28 10.23 -9.14 41.70
N GLU A 29 11.43 -8.61 41.87
CA GLU A 29 11.62 -7.20 42.23
C GLU A 29 11.48 -6.32 40.99
N VAL A 30 10.76 -5.21 41.15
CA VAL A 30 10.53 -4.22 40.09
C VAL A 30 11.28 -2.95 40.45
N TYR A 31 12.06 -2.44 39.50
CA TYR A 31 12.78 -1.18 39.61
C TYR A 31 12.32 -0.21 38.53
N GLU A 32 12.38 1.09 38.82
CA GLU A 32 12.25 2.15 37.82
C GLU A 32 13.62 2.77 37.54
N VAL A 33 14.01 2.83 36.27
CA VAL A 33 15.24 3.48 35.82
C VAL A 33 14.89 4.79 35.14
N LYS A 34 15.41 5.91 35.68
CA LYS A 34 15.22 7.27 35.17
C LYS A 34 16.61 7.88 34.92
N GLY A 35 17.08 7.78 33.68
CA GLY A 35 18.48 8.10 33.36
C GLY A 35 19.44 7.23 34.17
N SER A 36 20.34 7.85 34.94
CA SER A 36 21.33 7.16 35.79
C SER A 36 20.81 6.74 37.17
N LYS A 37 19.54 7.02 37.49
CA LYS A 37 18.96 6.77 38.81
C LYS A 37 18.04 5.56 38.82
N ILE A 38 18.17 4.73 39.85
CA ILE A 38 17.38 3.53 40.07
C ILE A 38 16.47 3.74 41.28
N PHE A 39 15.17 3.49 41.10
CA PHE A 39 14.16 3.62 42.14
C PHE A 39 13.50 2.27 42.42
N LYS A 40 13.16 2.02 43.68
CA LYS A 40 12.32 0.91 44.12
C LYS A 40 11.19 1.47 44.96
N ASP A 41 9.94 1.15 44.62
CA ASP A 41 8.75 1.66 45.31
C ASP A 41 8.75 3.20 45.48
N GLY A 42 9.21 3.92 44.43
CA GLY A 42 9.32 5.39 44.43
C GLY A 42 10.52 5.97 45.20
N THR A 43 11.31 5.15 45.88
CA THR A 43 12.50 5.60 46.62
C THR A 43 13.76 5.40 45.80
N GLU A 44 14.63 6.43 45.69
CA GLU A 44 15.91 6.31 45.00
C GLU A 44 16.84 5.37 45.78
N VAL A 45 17.22 4.26 45.16
CA VAL A 45 18.07 3.22 45.74
C VAL A 45 19.41 3.09 45.01
N THR A 46 19.74 4.03 44.11
CA THR A 46 20.98 4.01 43.34
C THR A 46 22.19 3.77 44.24
N GLU A 47 22.49 4.63 45.20
CA GLU A 47 23.71 4.48 46.02
C GLU A 47 23.71 3.32 47.02
N THR A 48 22.54 2.77 47.34
CA THR A 48 22.42 1.65 48.30
C THR A 48 22.58 0.28 47.63
N LEU A 49 22.43 0.21 46.30
CA LEU A 49 22.62 -1.01 45.53
C LEU A 49 24.10 -1.34 45.34
N LYS A 50 24.44 -2.63 45.53
CA LYS A 50 25.75 -3.17 45.15
C LYS A 50 25.97 -3.00 43.64
N LYS A 51 27.24 -2.82 43.24
CA LYS A 51 27.62 -2.64 41.83
C LYS A 51 27.07 -3.74 40.92
N ASP A 52 27.21 -5.01 41.33
CA ASP A 52 26.71 -6.15 40.54
C ASP A 52 25.20 -6.09 40.33
N ARG A 53 24.44 -5.60 41.33
CA ARG A 53 22.99 -5.45 41.23
C ARG A 53 22.59 -4.28 40.35
N LYS A 54 23.33 -3.15 40.40
CA LYS A 54 23.14 -2.03 39.46
C LYS A 54 23.32 -2.48 38.03
N ASN A 55 24.43 -3.17 37.75
CA ASN A 55 24.75 -3.68 36.43
C ASN A 55 23.64 -4.61 35.95
N ALA A 56 23.24 -5.61 36.74
CA ALA A 56 22.17 -6.52 36.35
C ALA A 56 20.86 -5.80 35.96
N ILE A 57 20.47 -4.73 36.68
CA ILE A 57 19.27 -3.94 36.35
C ILE A 57 19.44 -3.18 35.03
N LEU A 58 20.62 -2.60 34.80
CA LEU A 58 20.92 -1.84 33.57
C LEU A 58 21.07 -2.77 32.36
N ASP A 59 21.78 -3.89 32.51
CA ASP A 59 21.98 -4.89 31.47
C ASP A 59 20.60 -5.46 31.03
N THR A 60 19.71 -5.77 31.98
CA THR A 60 18.35 -6.22 31.66
C THR A 60 17.54 -5.16 30.90
N LEU A 61 17.74 -3.88 31.23
CA LEU A 61 17.07 -2.78 30.52
C LEU A 61 17.62 -2.62 29.10
N GLU A 62 18.95 -2.66 28.95
CA GLU A 62 19.64 -2.55 27.67
C GLU A 62 19.25 -3.69 26.75
N GLU A 63 19.31 -4.95 27.20
CA GLU A 63 18.87 -6.12 26.43
C GLU A 63 17.41 -5.99 25.95
N ARG A 64 16.51 -5.47 26.80
CA ARG A 64 15.12 -5.26 26.39
C ARG A 64 14.99 -4.16 25.35
N LEU A 65 15.71 -3.04 25.52
CA LEU A 65 15.66 -1.92 24.57
C LEU A 65 16.25 -2.32 23.22
N GLU A 66 17.36 -3.06 23.20
CA GLU A 66 17.94 -3.62 21.98
C GLU A 66 16.97 -4.59 21.29
N ALA A 67 16.29 -5.44 22.06
CA ALA A 67 15.29 -6.36 21.52
C ALA A 67 14.05 -5.62 20.96
N GLU A 68 13.60 -4.55 21.64
CA GLU A 68 12.50 -3.69 21.18
C GLU A 68 12.87 -2.95 19.90
N GLU A 69 14.10 -2.40 19.81
CA GLU A 69 14.61 -1.73 18.62
C GLU A 69 14.75 -2.70 17.45
N ALA A 70 15.35 -3.87 17.66
CA ALA A 70 15.47 -4.90 16.63
C ALA A 70 14.08 -5.38 16.14
N LEU A 71 13.10 -5.50 17.04
CA LEU A 71 11.73 -5.84 16.68
C LEU A 71 11.06 -4.72 15.88
N ALA A 72 11.27 -3.46 16.26
CA ALA A 72 10.73 -2.30 15.55
C ALA A 72 11.31 -2.20 14.13
N GLU A 73 12.63 -2.37 13.97
CA GLU A 73 13.28 -2.43 12.66
C GLU A 73 12.74 -3.57 11.79
N GLN A 74 12.54 -4.76 12.37
CA GLN A 74 11.96 -5.89 11.65
C GLN A 74 10.50 -5.62 11.25
N GLN A 75 9.71 -4.98 12.11
CA GLN A 75 8.33 -4.60 11.79
C GLN A 75 8.27 -3.57 10.67
N GLU A 76 9.12 -2.55 10.72
CA GLU A 76 9.20 -1.53 9.66
C GLU A 76 9.63 -2.15 8.33
N ALA A 77 10.63 -3.03 8.33
CA ALA A 77 11.08 -3.74 7.14
C ALA A 77 9.96 -4.63 6.56
N LEU A 78 9.21 -5.32 7.42
CA LEU A 78 8.09 -6.16 7.01
C LEU A 78 6.94 -5.35 6.44
N GLU A 79 6.57 -4.22 7.08
CA GLU A 79 5.53 -3.32 6.60
C GLU A 79 5.89 -2.74 5.23
N LYS A 80 7.14 -2.32 5.05
CA LYS A 80 7.64 -1.82 3.76
C LYS A 80 7.57 -2.90 2.69
N ALA A 81 8.03 -4.12 2.99
CA ALA A 81 7.98 -5.23 2.05
C ALA A 81 6.53 -5.62 1.68
N GLN A 82 5.60 -5.60 2.64
CA GLN A 82 4.19 -5.85 2.37
C GLN A 82 3.59 -4.78 1.45
N LYS A 83 3.92 -3.50 1.70
CA LYS A 83 3.44 -2.40 0.87
C LYS A 83 3.97 -2.49 -0.56
N GLU A 84 5.26 -2.77 -0.75
CA GLU A 84 5.86 -2.96 -2.07
C GLU A 84 5.21 -4.14 -2.82
N ALA A 85 4.94 -5.25 -2.12
CA ALA A 85 4.24 -6.39 -2.70
C ALA A 85 2.79 -6.06 -3.09
N GLU A 86 2.07 -5.29 -2.26
CA GLU A 86 0.69 -4.86 -2.56
C GLU A 86 0.65 -3.91 -3.77
N GLU A 87 1.61 -3.00 -3.89
CA GLU A 87 1.75 -2.11 -5.05
C GLU A 87 2.01 -2.90 -6.33
N GLN A 88 2.95 -3.86 -6.31
CA GLN A 88 3.21 -4.74 -7.45
C GLN A 88 1.99 -5.58 -7.83
N GLN A 89 1.28 -6.12 -6.84
CA GLN A 89 0.05 -6.88 -7.10
C GLN A 89 -1.00 -6.01 -7.80
N LYS A 90 -1.19 -4.77 -7.35
CA LYS A 90 -2.15 -3.83 -7.97
C LYS A 90 -1.77 -3.47 -9.40
N GLU A 91 -0.48 -3.29 -9.69
CA GLU A 91 0.00 -3.05 -11.06
C GLU A 91 -0.30 -4.25 -11.96
N ILE A 92 0.01 -5.47 -11.51
CA ILE A 92 -0.29 -6.70 -12.25
C ILE A 92 -1.80 -6.87 -12.48
N GLU A 93 -2.62 -6.63 -11.46
CA GLU A 93 -4.08 -6.72 -11.57
C GLU A 93 -4.64 -5.69 -12.57
N LYS A 94 -4.09 -4.47 -12.57
CA LYS A 94 -4.47 -3.42 -13.52
C LYS A 94 -4.08 -3.81 -14.95
N GLU A 95 -2.85 -4.26 -15.18
CA GLU A 95 -2.39 -4.72 -16.50
C GLU A 95 -3.23 -5.90 -17.00
N LEU A 96 -3.55 -6.86 -16.11
CA LEU A 96 -4.41 -7.98 -16.45
C LEU A 96 -5.79 -7.48 -16.88
N LYS A 97 -6.39 -6.58 -16.10
CA LYS A 97 -7.71 -6.02 -16.41
C LYS A 97 -7.71 -5.27 -17.74
N GLU A 98 -6.69 -4.45 -18.01
CA GLU A 98 -6.57 -3.73 -19.29
C GLU A 98 -6.47 -4.71 -20.48
N LYS A 99 -5.75 -5.83 -20.32
CA LYS A 99 -5.70 -6.90 -21.33
C LYS A 99 -7.03 -7.59 -21.52
N GLU A 100 -7.77 -7.86 -20.44
CA GLU A 100 -9.09 -8.47 -20.51
C GLU A 100 -10.11 -7.56 -21.21
N ASP A 101 -10.15 -6.29 -20.84
CA ASP A 101 -11.02 -5.27 -21.45
C ASP A 101 -10.70 -5.12 -22.95
N ALA A 102 -9.41 -5.05 -23.32
CA ALA A 102 -8.99 -4.97 -24.73
C ALA A 102 -9.35 -6.24 -25.51
N ARG A 103 -9.24 -7.42 -24.88
CA ARG A 103 -9.63 -8.70 -25.48
C ARG A 103 -11.14 -8.75 -25.72
N GLU A 104 -11.94 -8.33 -24.75
CA GLU A 104 -13.40 -8.26 -24.88
C GLU A 104 -13.81 -7.29 -26.00
N ALA A 105 -13.24 -6.09 -26.03
CA ALA A 105 -13.49 -5.09 -27.08
C ALA A 105 -13.18 -5.63 -28.49
N PHE A 106 -12.07 -6.39 -28.64
CA PHE A 106 -11.74 -7.04 -29.90
C PHE A 106 -12.78 -8.09 -30.32
N PHE A 107 -13.25 -8.92 -29.38
CA PHE A 107 -14.27 -9.92 -29.68
C PHE A 107 -15.62 -9.28 -30.04
N ASP A 108 -16.04 -8.26 -29.29
CA ASP A 108 -17.27 -7.52 -29.56
C ASP A 108 -17.26 -6.86 -30.94
N ALA A 109 -16.15 -6.20 -31.30
CA ALA A 109 -15.99 -5.60 -32.62
C ALA A 109 -16.08 -6.68 -33.72
N LYS A 110 -15.46 -7.85 -33.50
CA LYS A 110 -15.45 -8.96 -34.45
C LYS A 110 -16.86 -9.56 -34.61
N GLU A 111 -17.60 -9.73 -33.52
CA GLU A 111 -18.98 -10.21 -33.54
C GLU A 111 -19.90 -9.23 -34.26
N LYS A 112 -19.79 -7.93 -33.94
CA LYS A 112 -20.56 -6.88 -34.61
C LYS A 112 -20.30 -6.84 -36.11
N LEU A 113 -19.04 -6.97 -36.54
CA LEU A 113 -18.70 -7.06 -37.96
C LEU A 113 -19.34 -8.30 -38.61
N LYS A 114 -19.25 -9.46 -37.97
CA LYS A 114 -19.82 -10.72 -38.44
C LYS A 114 -21.34 -10.59 -38.62
N ASP A 115 -22.05 -10.04 -37.64
CA ASP A 115 -23.49 -9.89 -37.69
C ASP A 115 -23.94 -8.91 -38.78
N GLN A 116 -23.22 -7.80 -38.95
CA GLN A 116 -23.51 -6.86 -40.02
C GLN A 116 -23.21 -7.45 -41.41
N LYS A 117 -22.15 -8.25 -41.55
CA LYS A 117 -21.87 -9.01 -42.79
C LYS A 117 -23.00 -9.97 -43.11
N ASN A 118 -23.44 -10.77 -42.13
CA ASN A 118 -24.56 -11.70 -42.30
C ASN A 118 -25.86 -10.98 -42.70
N LYS A 119 -26.15 -9.83 -42.07
CA LYS A 119 -27.32 -9.01 -42.41
C LYS A 119 -27.23 -8.45 -43.83
N TYR A 120 -26.07 -7.92 -44.21
CA TYR A 120 -25.82 -7.44 -45.57
C TYR A 120 -26.02 -8.55 -46.60
N GLU A 121 -25.38 -9.71 -46.43
CA GLU A 121 -25.50 -10.85 -47.33
C GLU A 121 -26.95 -11.29 -47.51
N ARG A 122 -27.73 -11.33 -46.43
CA ARG A 122 -29.16 -11.66 -46.51
C ARG A 122 -29.96 -10.61 -47.29
N LEU A 123 -29.68 -9.33 -47.12
CA LEU A 123 -30.39 -8.27 -47.85
C LEU A 123 -30.00 -8.27 -49.34
N HIS A 124 -28.72 -8.44 -49.63
CA HIS A 124 -28.17 -8.53 -50.98
C HIS A 124 -28.75 -9.72 -51.74
N LYS A 125 -28.72 -10.93 -51.15
CA LYS A 125 -29.30 -12.15 -51.75
C LYS A 125 -30.81 -12.03 -52.01
N ASN A 126 -31.53 -11.28 -51.19
CA ASN A 126 -32.96 -11.05 -51.35
C ASN A 126 -33.29 -9.92 -52.34
N GLY A 127 -32.29 -9.28 -52.97
CA GLY A 127 -32.49 -8.16 -53.89
C GLY A 127 -33.08 -6.91 -53.22
N LYS A 128 -32.93 -6.76 -51.90
CA LYS A 128 -33.54 -5.68 -51.10
C LYS A 128 -32.67 -4.44 -50.99
N LEU A 129 -31.58 -4.35 -51.75
CA LEU A 129 -30.64 -3.24 -51.71
C LEU A 129 -30.67 -2.48 -53.03
N SER A 130 -30.90 -1.17 -52.95
CA SER A 130 -30.67 -0.28 -54.09
C SER A 130 -29.17 -0.02 -54.26
N PRO A 131 -28.71 0.48 -55.43
CA PRO A 131 -27.29 0.83 -55.63
C PRO A 131 -26.73 1.80 -54.58
N ASN A 132 -27.55 2.74 -54.08
CA ASN A 132 -27.14 3.65 -53.01
C ASN A 132 -27.03 2.94 -51.66
N ASP A 133 -27.90 1.97 -51.38
CA ASP A 133 -27.82 1.18 -50.15
C ASP A 133 -26.61 0.24 -50.15
N GLU A 134 -26.24 -0.32 -51.30
CA GLU A 134 -25.00 -1.09 -51.47
C GLU A 134 -23.77 -0.26 -51.06
N GLU A 135 -23.70 0.99 -51.52
CA GLU A 135 -22.59 1.89 -51.17
C GLU A 135 -22.55 2.20 -49.66
N LYS A 136 -23.71 2.45 -49.04
CA LYS A 136 -23.81 2.68 -47.59
C LYS A 136 -23.37 1.44 -46.79
N TRP A 137 -23.76 0.25 -47.23
CA TRP A 137 -23.35 -1.01 -46.60
C TRP A 137 -21.85 -1.24 -46.74
N ALA A 138 -21.27 -1.00 -47.92
CA ALA A 138 -19.83 -1.10 -48.13
C ALA A 138 -19.06 -0.17 -47.18
N LYS A 139 -19.48 1.10 -47.08
CA LYS A 139 -18.89 2.07 -46.13
C LYS A 139 -19.00 1.61 -44.68
N LYS A 140 -20.18 1.10 -44.28
CA LYS A 140 -20.41 0.59 -42.92
C LYS A 140 -19.53 -0.61 -42.58
N LEU A 141 -19.44 -1.59 -43.48
CA LEU A 141 -18.64 -2.80 -43.28
C LEU A 141 -17.14 -2.49 -43.28
N LYS A 142 -16.70 -1.52 -44.10
CA LYS A 142 -15.33 -1.02 -44.08
C LYS A 142 -14.99 -0.41 -42.71
N LYS A 143 -15.84 0.49 -42.21
CA LYS A 143 -15.65 1.09 -40.88
C LYS A 143 -15.57 0.04 -39.77
N LEU A 144 -16.48 -0.93 -39.76
CA LEU A 144 -16.46 -2.01 -38.76
C LEU A 144 -15.22 -2.90 -38.88
N ALA A 145 -14.66 -3.07 -40.08
CA ALA A 145 -13.41 -3.79 -40.26
C ALA A 145 -12.19 -3.00 -39.76
N GLU A 146 -12.22 -1.67 -39.92
CA GLU A 146 -11.23 -0.75 -39.32
C GLU A 146 -11.31 -0.81 -37.79
N ASP A 147 -12.51 -0.74 -37.20
CA ASP A 147 -12.72 -0.85 -35.75
C ASP A 147 -12.14 -2.18 -35.18
N VAL A 148 -12.30 -3.29 -35.90
CA VAL A 148 -11.72 -4.60 -35.52
C VAL A 148 -10.19 -4.59 -35.60
N ALA A 149 -9.63 -3.96 -36.62
CA ALA A 149 -8.19 -3.86 -36.79
C ALA A 149 -7.56 -3.00 -35.68
N GLU A 150 -8.19 -1.88 -35.34
CA GLU A 150 -7.78 -0.99 -34.25
C GLU A 150 -7.86 -1.71 -32.89
N ALA A 151 -8.97 -2.40 -32.59
CA ALA A 151 -9.10 -3.16 -31.35
C ALA A 151 -8.04 -4.27 -31.22
N LYS A 152 -7.68 -4.93 -32.34
CA LYS A 152 -6.61 -5.92 -32.36
C LYS A 152 -5.24 -5.31 -32.13
N GLU A 153 -4.98 -4.15 -32.73
CA GLU A 153 -3.72 -3.42 -32.53
C GLU A 153 -3.57 -2.98 -31.07
N ASN A 154 -4.63 -2.44 -30.48
CA ASN A 154 -4.65 -2.05 -29.06
C ASN A 154 -4.40 -3.25 -28.14
N LEU A 155 -5.02 -4.39 -28.41
CA LEU A 155 -4.76 -5.64 -27.67
C LEU A 155 -3.30 -6.09 -27.78
N ASN A 156 -2.66 -5.94 -28.94
CA ASN A 156 -1.27 -6.36 -29.14
C ASN A 156 -0.24 -5.41 -28.52
N LYS A 157 -0.63 -4.17 -28.19
CA LYS A 157 0.25 -3.17 -27.58
C LYS A 157 0.37 -3.30 -26.06
N LEU A 158 -0.57 -4.03 -25.43
CA LEU A 158 -0.62 -4.31 -24.00
C LEU A 158 0.16 -5.59 -23.65
#